data_AF-A0A970IH22-F1
#
_entry.id   AF-A0A970IH22-F1
#
_cell.length_a   1.000
_cell.length_b   1.000
_cell.length_c   1.000
_cell.angle_alpha   90.00
_cell.angle_beta   90.00
_cell.angle_gamma   90.00
#
_symmetry.space_group_name_H-M   'P 1'
#
loop_
_entity.id
_entity.type
_entity.pdbx_description
1 polymer ?
#
loop_
_entity_poly.entity_id
_entity_poly.type
_entity_poly.pdbx_seq_one_letter_code
_entity_poly.pdbx_strand_id
1 'polypeptide(L)'
;MKRYIFLSLFVLLFSTFNQTQAQAQNLTLNDLEYFQTQGVNVLVYSNLFTGGFNDEKTAGIELIHHGVRTAQGGAVRLSNTPEQWDLVPAIPTRKVNREAQSIESILRYEDYDFESRVIVSAKGKGVEISVYLDNPLPERLEGSAGFNLEFLPSQYWGKAYLMDGRPNRFPRYVVGNTITRPNTEKLKQFKGYVTSDDRGTGRFIDPLPLETGHTILLAPDAPERTVTITSQDAELMLFDGRVLAQNGWFVVRSLLPAGKTGKVLTWTVEPHAVEGWIREPNIGFSQVGYLPRQQKTAVIELDKKDKPLETASIYKIENNGNETEVFS
;
A
#
# COMPACT_ATOMS: atom_id res chain seq x y z
N MET A 1 -15.57 -40.49 67.37
CA MET A 1 -15.50 -39.04 67.07
C MET A 1 -14.30 -38.77 66.17
N LYS A 2 -14.50 -38.71 64.84
CA LYS A 2 -13.48 -38.27 63.88
C LYS A 2 -13.97 -36.97 63.29
N ARG A 3 -13.24 -35.87 63.51
CA ARG A 3 -13.61 -34.53 63.04
C ARG A 3 -12.62 -34.10 61.97
N TYR A 4 -13.19 -33.72 60.84
CA TYR A 4 -12.58 -33.31 59.60
C TYR A 4 -11.83 -31.98 59.76
N ILE A 5 -10.60 -31.92 59.28
CA ILE A 5 -9.91 -30.67 58.92
C ILE A 5 -9.33 -30.90 57.53
N PHE A 6 -10.05 -30.44 56.51
CA PHE A 6 -9.50 -30.08 55.20
C PHE A 6 -10.59 -29.30 54.47
N LEU A 7 -10.66 -27.99 54.71
CA LEU A 7 -11.45 -27.08 53.90
C LEU A 7 -10.80 -25.70 53.89
N SER A 8 -9.69 -25.56 53.17
CA SER A 8 -9.10 -24.25 52.86
C SER A 8 -8.13 -24.35 51.68
N LEU A 9 -8.55 -24.91 50.54
CA LEU A 9 -7.71 -24.86 49.33
C LEU A 9 -8.56 -25.04 48.06
N PHE A 10 -9.59 -24.20 47.88
CA PHE A 10 -10.40 -24.27 46.65
C PHE A 10 -10.94 -22.91 46.15
N VAL A 11 -10.22 -21.81 46.39
CA VAL A 11 -10.62 -20.47 45.88
C VAL A 11 -9.45 -19.69 45.26
N LEU A 12 -8.40 -20.35 44.77
CA LEU A 12 -7.23 -19.67 44.18
C LEU A 12 -6.75 -20.31 42.87
N LEU A 13 -7.69 -20.73 42.02
CA LEU A 13 -7.37 -21.35 40.72
C LEU A 13 -8.35 -20.99 39.59
N PHE A 14 -8.98 -19.81 39.66
CA PHE A 14 -9.88 -19.31 38.61
C PHE A 14 -9.49 -17.94 38.01
N SER A 15 -8.24 -17.47 38.21
CA SER A 15 -7.78 -16.18 37.68
C SER A 15 -6.68 -16.26 36.60
N THR A 16 -6.35 -17.45 36.08
CA THR A 16 -5.27 -17.62 35.08
C THR A 16 -5.71 -18.17 33.72
N PHE A 17 -6.99 -18.05 33.38
CA PHE A 17 -7.51 -18.39 32.06
C PHE A 17 -8.29 -17.23 31.44
N ASN A 18 -7.64 -16.08 31.25
CA ASN A 18 -8.10 -14.97 30.39
C ASN A 18 -6.93 -14.06 29.96
N GLN A 19 -5.79 -14.66 29.59
CA GLN A 19 -4.65 -13.94 28.99
C GLN A 19 -4.30 -14.45 27.59
N THR A 20 -5.26 -15.07 26.90
CA THR A 20 -5.14 -15.54 25.52
C THR A 20 -6.18 -14.88 24.61
N GLN A 21 -6.42 -13.57 24.79
CA GLN A 21 -7.29 -12.82 23.89
C GLN A 21 -6.94 -11.32 23.88
N ALA A 22 -5.71 -11.02 23.50
CA ALA A 22 -5.31 -9.76 22.87
C ALA A 22 -3.88 -9.92 22.34
N GLN A 23 -3.63 -10.93 21.50
CA GLN A 23 -2.55 -10.75 20.54
C GLN A 23 -3.05 -9.62 19.64
N ALA A 24 -2.63 -8.39 19.94
CA ALA A 24 -2.70 -7.30 18.99
C ALA A 24 -2.26 -7.87 17.65
N GLN A 25 -3.02 -7.61 16.58
CA GLN A 25 -2.79 -8.13 15.24
C GLN A 25 -1.49 -7.53 14.69
N ASN A 26 -0.36 -7.98 15.23
CA ASN A 26 0.95 -7.52 14.84
C ASN A 26 1.22 -8.05 13.45
N LEU A 27 1.75 -7.19 12.61
CA LEU A 27 2.18 -7.57 11.28
C LEU A 27 3.47 -8.37 11.40
N THR A 28 3.54 -9.54 10.78
CA THR A 28 4.72 -10.43 10.85
C THR A 28 5.21 -10.82 9.48
N LEU A 29 6.53 -10.99 9.33
CA LEU A 29 7.14 -11.48 8.10
C LEU A 29 6.94 -12.99 8.01
N ASN A 30 6.29 -13.45 6.94
CA ASN A 30 5.93 -14.85 6.75
C ASN A 30 6.95 -15.64 5.90
N ASP A 31 6.69 -16.94 5.72
CA ASP A 31 7.54 -17.84 4.93
C ASP A 31 7.61 -17.49 3.44
N LEU A 32 6.56 -16.85 2.92
CA LEU A 32 6.46 -16.32 1.56
C LEU A 32 7.12 -14.94 1.39
N GLU A 33 7.83 -14.46 2.41
CA GLU A 33 8.66 -13.26 2.39
C GLU A 33 7.89 -11.95 2.18
N TYR A 34 6.69 -11.84 2.72
CA TYR A 34 5.96 -10.58 2.85
C TYR A 34 5.40 -10.43 4.27
N PHE A 35 5.03 -9.20 4.64
CA PHE A 35 4.44 -8.96 5.96
C PHE A 35 2.94 -9.20 5.93
N GLN A 36 2.41 -9.86 6.95
CA GLN A 36 0.99 -10.16 7.00
C GLN A 36 0.40 -10.11 8.40
N THR A 37 -0.89 -9.80 8.42
CA THR A 37 -1.83 -10.21 9.46
C THR A 37 -3.16 -10.53 8.75
N GLN A 38 -4.20 -10.92 9.49
CA GLN A 38 -5.51 -11.18 8.88
C GLN A 38 -6.02 -9.91 8.17
N GLY A 39 -6.40 -10.04 6.90
CA GLY A 39 -6.90 -8.93 6.09
C GLY A 39 -5.85 -7.92 5.60
N VAL A 40 -4.57 -8.09 5.91
CA VAL A 40 -3.52 -7.15 5.49
C VAL A 40 -2.27 -7.89 5.00
N ASN A 41 -1.78 -7.51 3.83
CA ASN A 41 -0.48 -7.93 3.32
C ASN A 41 0.32 -6.72 2.84
N VAL A 42 1.58 -6.63 3.27
CA VAL A 42 2.54 -5.64 2.76
C VAL A 42 3.66 -6.40 2.04
N LEU A 43 3.67 -6.28 0.71
CA LEU A 43 4.69 -6.85 -0.14
C LEU A 43 5.80 -5.82 -0.31
N VAL A 44 7.06 -6.27 -0.31
CA VAL A 44 8.22 -5.38 -0.40
C VAL A 44 9.11 -5.88 -1.52
N TYR A 45 9.05 -5.16 -2.64
CA TYR A 45 9.80 -5.45 -3.86
C TYR A 45 9.66 -6.90 -4.33
N SER A 46 8.47 -7.50 -4.10
CA SER A 46 8.11 -8.82 -4.63
C SER A 46 7.96 -8.81 -6.15
N ASN A 47 7.61 -7.63 -6.69
CA ASN A 47 7.63 -7.31 -8.10
C ASN A 47 8.58 -6.14 -8.35
N LEU A 48 9.25 -6.16 -9.50
CA LEU A 48 10.20 -5.13 -9.91
C LEU A 48 9.58 -4.21 -10.95
N PHE A 49 10.02 -2.96 -10.99
CA PHE A 49 9.62 -2.03 -12.03
C PHE A 49 10.17 -2.47 -13.41
N THR A 50 9.36 -2.32 -14.45
CA THR A 50 9.74 -2.58 -15.84
C THR A 50 9.89 -1.28 -16.63
N GLY A 51 10.96 -1.19 -17.43
CA GLY A 51 11.36 0.05 -18.11
C GLY A 51 10.34 0.63 -19.10
N GLY A 52 9.45 -0.20 -19.66
CA GLY A 52 8.51 0.22 -20.72
C GLY A 52 7.25 0.94 -20.20
N PHE A 53 6.91 0.71 -18.93
CA PHE A 53 5.75 1.25 -18.23
C PHE A 53 6.16 1.55 -16.78
N ASN A 54 6.89 2.65 -16.58
CA ASN A 54 7.54 2.95 -15.30
C ASN A 54 6.60 3.48 -14.22
N ASP A 55 5.36 3.79 -14.61
CA ASP A 55 4.24 4.06 -13.72
C ASP A 55 3.41 2.80 -13.45
N GLU A 56 3.88 1.62 -13.88
CA GLU A 56 3.15 0.38 -13.69
C GLU A 56 2.76 0.21 -12.23
N LYS A 57 1.46 0.05 -12.07
CA LYS A 57 0.77 -0.07 -10.82
C LYS A 57 0.80 -1.54 -10.41
N THR A 58 2.02 -2.09 -10.29
CA THR A 58 2.31 -3.50 -9.95
C THR A 58 3.69 -3.77 -9.30
N ALA A 59 4.43 -2.75 -8.84
CA ALA A 59 5.80 -2.93 -8.31
C ALA A 59 6.10 -2.05 -7.09
N GLY A 60 7.27 -2.27 -6.46
CA GLY A 60 7.71 -1.52 -5.28
C GLY A 60 7.24 -2.15 -3.96
N ILE A 61 6.95 -1.31 -2.97
CA ILE A 61 6.17 -1.73 -1.80
C ILE A 61 4.69 -1.64 -2.14
N GLU A 62 3.94 -2.71 -1.88
CA GLU A 62 2.52 -2.86 -2.19
C GLU A 62 1.73 -3.20 -0.92
N LEU A 63 0.49 -2.69 -0.82
CA LEU A 63 -0.46 -3.00 0.25
C LEU A 63 -1.69 -3.66 -0.36
N ILE A 64 -1.96 -4.90 0.06
CA ILE A 64 -3.23 -5.57 -0.14
C ILE A 64 -4.00 -5.46 1.16
N HIS A 65 -5.12 -4.75 1.11
CA HIS A 65 -5.95 -4.41 2.25
C HIS A 65 -7.35 -4.97 2.03
N HIS A 66 -7.69 -6.00 2.79
CA HIS A 66 -8.95 -6.75 2.73
C HIS A 66 -9.28 -7.23 1.31
N GLY A 67 -8.35 -7.95 0.69
CA GLY A 67 -8.52 -8.56 -0.64
C GLY A 67 -8.36 -7.59 -1.81
N VAL A 68 -8.16 -6.29 -1.57
CA VAL A 68 -7.95 -5.30 -2.62
C VAL A 68 -6.55 -4.72 -2.54
N ARG A 69 -5.82 -4.64 -3.66
CA ARG A 69 -4.56 -3.90 -3.72
C ARG A 69 -4.87 -2.40 -3.67
N THR A 70 -4.63 -1.77 -2.53
CA THR A 70 -5.01 -0.37 -2.28
C THR A 70 -3.85 0.59 -2.41
N ALA A 71 -2.61 0.12 -2.19
CA ALA A 71 -1.41 0.95 -2.37
C ALA A 71 -0.28 0.19 -3.06
N GLN A 72 0.59 0.93 -3.75
CA GLN A 72 1.79 0.39 -4.41
C GLN A 72 2.76 1.49 -4.86
N GLY A 73 3.77 1.13 -5.66
CA GLY A 73 4.76 2.08 -6.18
C GLY A 73 5.71 2.59 -5.10
N GLY A 74 5.69 1.94 -3.91
CA GLY A 74 6.48 2.33 -2.77
C GLY A 74 7.98 2.26 -3.05
N ALA A 75 8.63 3.39 -3.27
CA ALA A 75 10.03 3.48 -3.67
C ALA A 75 10.56 4.92 -3.56
N VAL A 76 11.89 5.07 -3.61
CA VAL A 76 12.50 6.38 -3.89
C VAL A 76 12.25 6.74 -5.37
N ARG A 77 11.52 7.85 -5.59
CA ARG A 77 11.14 8.41 -6.88
C ARG A 77 11.70 9.82 -7.05
N LEU A 78 11.98 10.19 -8.30
CA LEU A 78 12.57 11.49 -8.65
C LEU A 78 11.54 12.56 -9.03
N SER A 79 10.24 12.27 -8.92
CA SER A 79 9.14 13.20 -9.21
C SER A 79 8.02 13.08 -8.17
N ASN A 80 7.30 14.20 -7.96
CA ASN A 80 6.21 14.28 -7.00
C ASN A 80 5.12 13.26 -7.30
N THR A 81 4.69 13.21 -8.55
CA THR A 81 3.72 12.24 -9.07
C THR A 81 4.30 11.61 -10.34
N PRO A 82 4.81 10.37 -10.28
CA PRO A 82 5.48 9.78 -11.43
C PRO A 82 4.57 9.57 -12.65
N GLU A 83 5.05 10.00 -13.81
CA GLU A 83 4.41 9.77 -15.12
C GLU A 83 4.92 8.47 -15.78
N GLN A 84 4.28 8.05 -16.87
CA GLN A 84 4.53 6.76 -17.56
C GLN A 84 6.00 6.47 -17.87
N TRP A 85 6.78 7.49 -18.24
CA TRP A 85 8.19 7.34 -18.60
C TRP A 85 9.16 7.99 -17.62
N ASP A 86 8.68 8.53 -16.50
CA ASP A 86 9.58 8.94 -15.41
C ASP A 86 10.42 7.75 -14.98
N LEU A 87 11.68 7.99 -14.62
CA LEU A 87 12.58 6.90 -14.26
C LEU A 87 12.12 6.19 -12.97
N VAL A 88 12.30 4.87 -12.98
CA VAL A 88 12.19 3.98 -11.83
C VAL A 88 13.59 3.57 -11.38
N PRO A 89 13.80 3.23 -10.10
CA PRO A 89 15.06 2.66 -9.67
C PRO A 89 15.18 1.20 -10.16
N ALA A 90 16.37 0.81 -10.58
CA ALA A 90 16.74 -0.59 -10.64
C ALA A 90 16.85 -1.15 -9.22
N ILE A 91 16.49 -2.43 -9.04
CA ILE A 91 16.48 -3.09 -7.73
C ILE A 91 17.36 -4.34 -7.79
N PRO A 92 18.71 -4.18 -7.72
CA PRO A 92 19.63 -5.29 -7.93
C PRO A 92 19.67 -6.29 -6.78
N THR A 93 19.15 -5.93 -5.60
CA THR A 93 19.16 -6.81 -4.43
C THR A 93 17.85 -6.75 -3.66
N ARG A 94 17.47 -7.88 -3.08
CA ARG A 94 16.39 -8.03 -2.10
C ARG A 94 16.84 -9.06 -1.06
N LYS A 95 17.03 -8.61 0.19
CA LYS A 95 17.53 -9.43 1.29
C LYS A 95 16.47 -9.52 2.38
N VAL A 96 16.11 -10.74 2.74
CA VAL A 96 15.11 -11.01 3.78
C VAL A 96 15.83 -11.44 5.05
N ASN A 97 15.58 -10.75 6.16
CA ASN A 97 16.08 -11.11 7.48
C ASN A 97 14.90 -11.49 8.38
N ARG A 98 14.75 -12.79 8.62
CA ARG A 98 13.64 -13.33 9.43
C ARG A 98 13.81 -13.04 10.93
N GLU A 99 15.05 -13.04 11.43
CA GLU A 99 15.33 -12.76 12.84
C GLU A 99 14.99 -11.30 13.19
N ALA A 100 15.37 -10.37 12.31
CA ALA A 100 15.07 -8.95 12.46
C ALA A 100 13.68 -8.55 11.93
N GLN A 101 12.90 -9.49 11.39
CA GLN A 101 11.60 -9.25 10.74
C GLN A 101 11.68 -8.09 9.72
N SER A 102 12.65 -8.14 8.80
CA SER A 102 12.91 -7.06 7.85
C SER A 102 13.23 -7.54 6.43
N ILE A 103 12.99 -6.64 5.47
CA ILE A 103 13.35 -6.81 4.06
C ILE A 103 14.12 -5.55 3.63
N GLU A 104 15.34 -5.75 3.13
CA GLU A 104 16.21 -4.68 2.62
C GLU A 104 16.34 -4.80 1.10
N SER A 105 16.32 -3.66 0.39
CA SER A 105 16.57 -3.61 -1.04
C SER A 105 17.35 -2.36 -1.42
N ILE A 106 18.24 -2.51 -2.40
CA ILE A 106 18.97 -1.41 -3.02
C ILE A 106 18.11 -0.83 -4.14
N LEU A 107 17.95 0.48 -4.21
CA LEU A 107 17.30 1.22 -5.28
C LEU A 107 18.35 2.09 -5.97
N ARG A 108 18.60 1.86 -7.26
CA ARG A 108 19.67 2.49 -8.03
C ARG A 108 19.16 3.24 -9.25
N TYR A 109 19.63 4.47 -9.43
CA TYR A 109 19.47 5.25 -10.65
C TYR A 109 20.85 5.48 -11.30
N GLU A 110 21.21 4.63 -12.28
CA GLU A 110 22.52 4.66 -12.93
C GLU A 110 22.81 6.00 -13.63
N ASP A 111 21.79 6.60 -14.25
CA ASP A 111 21.89 7.90 -14.93
C ASP A 111 22.31 9.07 -14.01
N TYR A 112 22.22 8.89 -12.69
CA TYR A 112 22.51 9.93 -11.70
C TYR A 112 23.57 9.52 -10.68
N ASP A 113 24.21 8.35 -10.85
CA ASP A 113 25.12 7.77 -9.86
C ASP A 113 24.52 7.79 -8.43
N PHE A 114 23.23 7.45 -8.34
CA PHE A 114 22.46 7.55 -7.12
C PHE A 114 22.00 6.17 -6.66
N GLU A 115 22.34 5.83 -5.43
CA GLU A 115 21.92 4.61 -4.76
C GLU A 115 21.32 4.91 -3.38
N SER A 116 20.25 4.22 -3.04
CA SER A 116 19.63 4.25 -1.72
C SER A 116 19.32 2.84 -1.26
N ARG A 117 19.29 2.62 0.06
CA ARG A 117 18.84 1.36 0.65
C ARG A 117 17.51 1.60 1.33
N VAL A 118 16.50 0.81 0.97
CA VAL A 118 15.20 0.83 1.63
C VAL A 118 15.07 -0.41 2.49
N ILE A 119 14.84 -0.20 3.79
CA ILE A 119 14.63 -1.26 4.77
C ILE A 119 13.21 -1.15 5.28
N VAL A 120 12.44 -2.23 5.14
CA VAL A 120 11.09 -2.35 5.68
C VAL A 120 11.10 -3.37 6.80
N SER A 121 10.66 -3.02 7.99
CA SER A 121 10.60 -3.92 9.15
C SER A 121 9.22 -3.96 9.78
N ALA A 122 8.85 -5.11 10.36
CA ALA A 122 7.62 -5.24 11.13
C ALA A 122 7.66 -4.31 12.37
N LYS A 123 6.59 -3.56 12.60
CA LYS A 123 6.47 -2.67 13.76
C LYS A 123 5.02 -2.60 14.25
N GLY A 124 4.72 -3.33 15.33
CA GLY A 124 3.38 -3.41 15.88
C GLY A 124 2.38 -3.87 14.82
N LYS A 125 1.33 -3.08 14.58
CA LYS A 125 0.26 -3.35 13.60
C LYS A 125 0.63 -3.01 12.15
N GLY A 126 1.83 -2.46 11.92
CA GLY A 126 2.26 -1.97 10.61
C GLY A 126 3.71 -2.32 10.29
N VAL A 127 4.30 -1.51 9.41
CA VAL A 127 5.72 -1.56 9.07
C VAL A 127 6.40 -0.22 9.33
N GLU A 128 7.67 -0.26 9.68
CA GLU A 128 8.57 0.89 9.54
C GLU A 128 9.27 0.79 8.19
N ILE A 129 9.22 1.87 7.40
CA ILE A 129 9.96 2.03 6.16
C ILE A 129 11.06 3.05 6.42
N SER A 130 12.32 2.64 6.29
CA SER A 130 13.48 3.49 6.45
C SER A 130 14.26 3.60 5.15
N VAL A 131 14.68 4.81 4.79
CA VAL A 131 15.59 5.06 3.65
C VAL A 131 16.97 5.44 4.17
N TYR A 132 17.99 4.77 3.65
CA TYR A 132 19.39 5.01 3.97
C TYR A 132 20.15 5.48 2.74
N LEU A 133 21.05 6.44 2.96
CA LEU A 133 21.98 6.95 1.97
C LEU A 133 23.42 6.77 2.46
N ASP A 134 24.24 6.07 1.68
CA ASP A 134 25.66 5.89 2.01
C ASP A 134 26.48 7.13 1.59
N ASN A 135 26.03 7.84 0.54
CA ASN A 135 26.53 9.14 0.11
C ASN A 135 25.38 10.16 0.08
N PRO A 136 25.64 11.48 0.25
CA PRO A 136 24.61 12.50 0.07
C PRO A 136 23.94 12.42 -1.31
N LEU A 137 22.74 12.99 -1.42
CA LEU A 137 22.09 13.14 -2.73
C LEU A 137 23.02 13.88 -3.71
N PRO A 138 23.09 13.45 -4.98
CA PRO A 138 23.64 14.29 -6.03
C PRO A 138 22.86 15.61 -6.09
N GLU A 139 23.57 16.73 -6.29
CA GLU A 139 22.98 18.09 -6.32
C GLU A 139 21.77 18.17 -7.27
N ARG A 140 21.85 17.49 -8.42
CA ARG A 140 20.79 17.43 -9.44
C ARG A 140 19.49 16.78 -8.95
N LEU A 141 19.55 15.96 -7.90
CA LEU A 141 18.40 15.27 -7.32
C LEU A 141 17.86 15.95 -6.07
N GLU A 142 18.51 16.98 -5.55
CA GLU A 142 18.02 17.74 -4.40
C GLU A 142 16.67 18.38 -4.73
N GLY A 143 15.72 18.30 -3.78
CA GLY A 143 14.34 18.73 -3.98
C GLY A 143 13.50 17.85 -4.93
N SER A 144 14.10 16.82 -5.56
CA SER A 144 13.43 15.92 -6.51
C SER A 144 13.42 14.46 -6.06
N ALA A 145 14.46 13.97 -5.38
CA ALA A 145 14.45 12.64 -4.78
C ALA A 145 13.56 12.62 -3.53
N GLY A 146 12.59 11.72 -3.52
CA GLY A 146 11.69 11.51 -2.39
C GLY A 146 11.16 10.09 -2.34
N PHE A 147 10.73 9.64 -1.17
CA PHE A 147 10.03 8.36 -1.05
C PHE A 147 8.55 8.57 -1.31
N ASN A 148 7.98 7.78 -2.21
CA ASN A 148 6.56 7.82 -2.57
C ASN A 148 5.88 6.53 -2.14
N LEU A 149 4.59 6.60 -1.81
CA LEU A 149 3.66 5.47 -1.79
C LEU A 149 2.34 5.92 -2.41
N GLU A 150 1.84 5.17 -3.39
CA GLU A 150 0.68 5.55 -4.19
C GLU A 150 -0.57 4.76 -3.78
N PHE A 151 -1.74 5.41 -3.73
CA PHE A 151 -3.03 4.86 -3.31
C PHE A 151 -4.07 4.88 -4.43
N LEU A 152 -4.77 3.77 -4.63
CA LEU A 152 -5.72 3.52 -5.71
C LEU A 152 -6.93 4.47 -5.64
N PRO A 153 -7.11 5.42 -6.58
CA PRO A 153 -8.15 6.43 -6.44
C PRO A 153 -9.56 5.87 -6.31
N SER A 154 -9.91 4.81 -7.04
CA SER A 154 -11.25 4.20 -6.98
C SER A 154 -11.61 3.65 -5.60
N GLN A 155 -10.61 3.27 -4.81
CA GLN A 155 -10.81 2.81 -3.44
C GLN A 155 -10.87 3.95 -2.43
N TYR A 156 -10.48 5.18 -2.81
CA TYR A 156 -10.42 6.32 -1.89
C TYR A 156 -11.38 7.47 -2.23
N TRP A 157 -11.95 7.56 -3.44
CA TRP A 157 -12.86 8.64 -3.81
C TRP A 157 -13.98 8.89 -2.79
N GLY A 158 -14.14 10.15 -2.41
CA GLY A 158 -15.16 10.62 -1.47
C GLY A 158 -14.88 10.32 0.00
N LYS A 159 -13.90 9.46 0.31
CA LYS A 159 -13.52 9.11 1.68
C LYS A 159 -12.80 10.25 2.37
N ALA A 160 -12.89 10.31 3.69
CA ALA A 160 -12.20 11.31 4.48
C ALA A 160 -10.69 11.02 4.51
N TYR A 161 -9.89 12.06 4.72
CA TYR A 161 -8.55 11.92 5.27
C TYR A 161 -8.30 13.03 6.28
N LEU A 162 -7.37 12.80 7.20
CA LEU A 162 -6.90 13.82 8.12
C LEU A 162 -5.38 13.97 7.97
N MET A 163 -4.89 15.19 7.84
CA MET A 163 -3.46 15.50 7.97
C MET A 163 -3.24 16.28 9.26
N ASP A 164 -2.48 15.71 10.20
CA ASP A 164 -2.29 16.23 11.56
C ASP A 164 -3.62 16.67 12.21
N GLY A 165 -4.67 15.86 12.03
CA GLY A 165 -6.01 16.13 12.55
C GLY A 165 -6.88 17.08 11.72
N ARG A 166 -6.35 17.73 10.66
CA ARG A 166 -7.14 18.60 9.77
C ARG A 166 -7.93 17.74 8.77
N PRO A 167 -9.27 17.75 8.82
CA PRO A 167 -10.08 16.87 7.96
C PRO A 167 -10.24 17.44 6.55
N ASN A 168 -10.20 16.56 5.55
CA ASN A 168 -10.55 16.85 4.17
C ASN A 168 -11.04 15.55 3.49
N ARG A 169 -11.29 15.56 2.17
CA ARG A 169 -11.79 14.39 1.43
C ARG A 169 -11.00 14.14 0.15
N PHE A 170 -10.84 12.86 -0.17
CA PHE A 170 -10.29 12.46 -1.46
C PHE A 170 -11.25 12.88 -2.59
N PRO A 171 -10.77 13.65 -3.56
CA PRO A 171 -11.63 14.21 -4.60
C PRO A 171 -11.96 13.15 -5.65
N ARG A 172 -13.24 13.07 -6.05
CA ARG A 172 -13.67 12.13 -7.11
C ARG A 172 -13.06 12.53 -8.46
N TYR A 173 -13.15 13.81 -8.80
CA TYR A 173 -12.50 14.39 -9.96
C TYR A 173 -11.16 14.98 -9.58
N VAL A 174 -10.25 15.10 -10.54
CA VAL A 174 -8.94 15.68 -10.30
C VAL A 174 -9.08 17.12 -9.77
N VAL A 175 -8.40 17.42 -8.68
CA VAL A 175 -8.23 18.77 -8.14
C VAL A 175 -6.81 18.90 -7.62
N GLY A 176 -6.29 20.11 -7.60
CA GLY A 176 -4.94 20.38 -7.09
C GLY A 176 -4.39 21.65 -7.70
N ASN A 177 -3.69 22.43 -6.88
CA ASN A 177 -2.94 23.56 -7.41
C ASN A 177 -1.72 23.03 -8.16
N THR A 178 -1.29 23.78 -9.16
CA THR A 178 -0.11 23.46 -9.96
C THR A 178 0.75 24.69 -10.13
N ILE A 179 2.03 24.46 -10.35
CA ILE A 179 2.94 25.47 -10.90
C ILE A 179 3.47 24.96 -12.24
N THR A 180 4.17 25.83 -12.97
CA THR A 180 4.93 25.40 -14.15
C THR A 180 6.40 25.65 -13.94
N ARG A 181 7.23 24.70 -14.39
CA ARG A 181 8.69 24.75 -14.28
C ARG A 181 9.33 24.64 -15.66
N PRO A 182 10.50 25.26 -15.91
CA PRO A 182 11.21 25.14 -17.18
C PRO A 182 11.54 23.69 -17.53
N ASN A 183 11.42 23.30 -18.81
CA ASN A 183 11.77 21.94 -19.25
C ASN A 183 13.23 21.56 -18.96
N THR A 184 14.12 22.56 -18.81
CA THR A 184 15.52 22.33 -18.41
C THR A 184 15.67 21.74 -17.01
N GLU A 185 14.65 21.87 -16.15
CA GLU A 185 14.59 21.27 -14.82
C GLU A 185 13.97 19.86 -14.83
N LYS A 186 13.34 19.43 -15.94
CA LYS A 186 12.74 18.10 -16.02
C LYS A 186 13.85 17.05 -16.07
N LEU A 187 13.75 16.06 -15.19
CA LEU A 187 14.67 14.93 -15.18
C LEU A 187 14.49 14.06 -16.42
N LYS A 188 15.56 13.37 -16.81
CA LYS A 188 15.56 12.43 -17.93
C LYS A 188 14.45 11.39 -17.72
N GLN A 189 13.72 11.08 -18.78
CA GLN A 189 12.75 10.00 -18.84
C GLN A 189 13.33 8.81 -19.62
N PHE A 190 12.70 7.64 -19.46
CA PHE A 190 13.11 6.40 -20.12
C PHE A 190 13.29 6.62 -21.63
N LYS A 191 14.44 6.19 -22.17
CA LYS A 191 14.80 6.34 -23.59
C LYS A 191 14.70 7.77 -24.17
N GLY A 192 14.72 8.80 -23.33
CA GLY A 192 14.59 10.19 -23.77
C GLY A 192 13.18 10.56 -24.24
N TYR A 193 12.16 9.79 -23.86
CA TYR A 193 10.76 10.19 -24.07
C TYR A 193 10.41 11.47 -23.30
N VAL A 194 9.29 12.07 -23.65
CA VAL A 194 8.72 13.25 -22.98
C VAL A 194 7.22 13.03 -22.87
N THR A 195 6.71 12.81 -21.65
CA THR A 195 5.26 12.73 -21.38
C THR A 195 4.62 14.10 -21.25
N SER A 196 5.37 15.11 -20.82
CA SER A 196 4.84 16.46 -20.58
C SER A 196 4.59 17.19 -21.91
N ASP A 197 3.32 17.40 -22.25
CA ASP A 197 2.91 18.34 -23.30
C ASP A 197 3.10 19.77 -22.79
N ASP A 198 4.22 20.39 -23.17
CA ASP A 198 4.53 21.77 -22.80
C ASP A 198 3.73 22.81 -23.62
N ARG A 199 2.98 22.37 -24.63
CA ARG A 199 2.20 23.21 -25.56
C ARG A 199 3.00 24.36 -26.17
N GLY A 200 4.30 24.18 -26.37
CA GLY A 200 5.22 25.19 -26.89
C GLY A 200 5.60 26.28 -25.88
N THR A 201 5.27 26.12 -24.60
CA THR A 201 5.64 27.08 -23.54
C THR A 201 7.07 26.89 -23.02
N GLY A 202 7.71 25.75 -23.34
CA GLY A 202 9.00 25.38 -22.78
C GLY A 202 8.94 25.05 -21.28
N ARG A 203 7.74 24.80 -20.74
CA ARG A 203 7.49 24.55 -19.32
C ARG A 203 6.58 23.35 -19.14
N PHE A 204 6.86 22.54 -18.12
CA PHE A 204 6.00 21.42 -17.71
C PHE A 204 5.21 21.79 -16.46
N ILE A 205 4.08 21.09 -16.25
CA ILE A 205 3.24 21.22 -15.07
C ILE A 205 3.86 20.42 -13.91
N ASP A 206 4.00 21.04 -12.74
CA ASP A 206 4.42 20.40 -11.49
C ASP A 206 3.30 20.54 -10.45
N PRO A 207 2.70 19.43 -9.97
CA PRO A 207 1.61 19.48 -9.01
C PRO A 207 2.11 19.93 -7.64
N LEU A 208 1.29 20.74 -6.97
CA LEU A 208 1.48 21.08 -5.57
C LEU A 208 0.71 20.10 -4.67
N PRO A 209 1.13 19.89 -3.42
CA PRO A 209 0.43 19.01 -2.51
C PRO A 209 -0.98 19.53 -2.21
N LEU A 210 -1.93 18.61 -2.09
CA LEU A 210 -3.26 18.83 -1.54
C LEU A 210 -3.21 19.21 -0.06
N GLU A 211 -2.24 18.64 0.68
CA GLU A 211 -2.07 18.85 2.10
C GLU A 211 -0.67 18.37 2.54
N THR A 212 -0.12 18.95 3.61
CA THR A 212 1.19 18.57 4.17
C THR A 212 1.16 18.44 5.69
N GLY A 213 1.99 17.58 6.28
CA GLY A 213 2.01 17.35 7.73
C GLY A 213 2.94 16.21 8.14
N HIS A 214 2.77 15.65 9.34
CA HIS A 214 3.62 14.55 9.83
C HIS A 214 2.84 13.26 10.12
N THR A 215 1.52 13.32 10.14
CA THR A 215 0.61 12.19 10.28
C THR A 215 -0.55 12.34 9.33
N ILE A 216 -0.70 11.38 8.40
CA ILE A 216 -1.89 11.26 7.56
C ILE A 216 -2.69 10.02 7.97
N LEU A 217 -3.99 10.21 8.21
CA LEU A 217 -4.97 9.15 8.43
C LEU A 217 -5.88 9.10 7.19
N LEU A 218 -5.72 8.07 6.36
CA LEU A 218 -6.52 7.87 5.16
C LEU A 218 -7.79 7.09 5.50
N ALA A 219 -8.93 7.49 4.96
CA ALA A 219 -10.21 6.76 4.96
C ALA A 219 -10.71 6.26 6.33
N PRO A 220 -10.71 7.06 7.42
CA PRO A 220 -11.20 6.62 8.72
C PRO A 220 -12.69 6.22 8.71
N ASP A 221 -13.45 6.67 7.71
CA ASP A 221 -14.85 6.34 7.45
C ASP A 221 -15.04 5.00 6.70
N ALA A 222 -13.95 4.31 6.35
CA ALA A 222 -13.98 2.99 5.71
C ALA A 222 -12.92 2.08 6.34
N PRO A 223 -13.25 1.31 7.41
CA PRO A 223 -12.30 0.51 8.18
C PRO A 223 -11.42 -0.43 7.34
N GLU A 224 -11.93 -0.93 6.21
CA GLU A 224 -11.17 -1.80 5.34
C GLU A 224 -10.15 -1.08 4.43
N ARG A 225 -10.14 0.26 4.44
CA ARG A 225 -9.25 1.13 3.66
C ARG A 225 -8.46 2.11 4.55
N THR A 226 -8.67 2.04 5.87
CA THR A 226 -8.01 2.92 6.83
C THR A 226 -6.52 2.63 6.91
N VAL A 227 -5.70 3.64 6.61
CA VAL A 227 -4.23 3.54 6.72
C VAL A 227 -3.72 4.79 7.42
N THR A 228 -2.87 4.61 8.43
CA THR A 228 -2.14 5.72 9.07
C THR A 228 -0.71 5.71 8.58
N ILE A 229 -0.19 6.85 8.13
CA ILE A 229 1.23 7.04 7.88
C ILE A 229 1.73 8.15 8.79
N THR A 230 2.78 7.87 9.56
CA THR A 230 3.48 8.87 10.36
C THR A 230 4.92 8.99 9.92
N SER A 231 5.46 10.20 9.91
CA SER A 231 6.89 10.44 9.74
C SER A 231 7.39 11.35 10.86
N GLN A 232 8.55 11.00 11.43
CA GLN A 232 9.20 11.79 12.47
C GLN A 232 10.21 12.78 11.90
N ASP A 233 10.83 12.41 10.78
CA ASP A 233 12.04 13.07 10.27
C ASP A 233 11.80 13.92 9.02
N ALA A 234 10.60 13.83 8.41
CA ALA A 234 10.25 14.56 7.20
C ALA A 234 8.75 14.87 7.12
N GLU A 235 8.42 15.94 6.42
CA GLU A 235 7.04 16.28 6.09
C GLU A 235 6.47 15.28 5.07
N LEU A 236 5.27 14.80 5.33
CA LEU A 236 4.41 14.06 4.40
C LEU A 236 3.64 15.07 3.54
N MET A 237 3.59 14.80 2.25
CA MET A 237 2.86 15.57 1.25
C MET A 237 1.90 14.65 0.53
N LEU A 238 0.62 15.02 0.45
CA LEU A 238 -0.38 14.30 -0.32
C LEU A 238 -0.55 14.97 -1.69
N PHE A 239 -0.45 14.21 -2.79
CA PHE A 239 -0.67 14.70 -4.15
C PHE A 239 -1.79 13.92 -4.85
N ASP A 240 -2.36 14.52 -5.90
CA ASP A 240 -3.21 13.85 -6.86
C ASP A 240 -2.47 13.68 -8.20
N GLY A 241 -1.94 12.48 -8.46
CA GLY A 241 -1.21 12.19 -9.70
C GLY A 241 -2.05 12.27 -10.96
N ARG A 242 -3.39 12.32 -10.83
CA ARG A 242 -4.31 12.49 -11.97
C ARG A 242 -4.19 13.84 -12.65
N VAL A 243 -3.52 14.79 -11.99
CA VAL A 243 -3.18 16.10 -12.57
C VAL A 243 -2.27 15.95 -13.80
N LEU A 244 -1.36 14.97 -13.79
CA LEU A 244 -0.40 14.75 -14.88
C LEU A 244 -0.82 13.61 -15.82
N ALA A 245 -1.43 12.54 -15.29
CA ALA A 245 -1.76 11.36 -16.08
C ALA A 245 -3.15 10.80 -15.73
N GLN A 246 -3.94 10.40 -16.74
CA GLN A 246 -5.31 9.89 -16.51
C GLN A 246 -5.37 8.65 -15.62
N ASN A 247 -4.30 7.86 -15.60
CA ASN A 247 -4.11 6.67 -14.78
C ASN A 247 -3.33 6.95 -13.47
N GLY A 248 -3.05 8.22 -13.15
CA GLY A 248 -2.33 8.63 -11.94
C GLY A 248 -3.08 8.26 -10.65
N TRP A 249 -2.32 8.04 -9.57
CA TRP A 249 -2.84 7.66 -8.26
C TRP A 249 -2.68 8.80 -7.24
N PHE A 250 -3.31 8.69 -6.07
CA PHE A 250 -2.98 9.59 -4.96
C PHE A 250 -1.58 9.23 -4.45
N VAL A 251 -0.71 10.21 -4.21
CA VAL A 251 0.67 9.94 -3.81
C VAL A 251 0.92 10.56 -2.45
N VAL A 252 1.28 9.74 -1.46
CA VAL A 252 1.91 10.25 -0.23
C VAL A 252 3.41 10.26 -0.47
N ARG A 253 4.08 11.35 -0.12
CA ARG A 253 5.50 11.55 -0.42
C ARG A 253 6.23 12.34 0.66
N SER A 254 7.51 12.04 0.85
CA SER A 254 8.46 12.86 1.62
C SER A 254 9.74 13.03 0.83
N LEU A 255 10.33 14.23 0.85
CA LEU A 255 11.61 14.48 0.21
C LEU A 255 12.76 13.90 1.04
N LEU A 256 13.79 13.43 0.35
CA LEU A 256 15.05 13.08 0.98
C LEU A 256 15.86 14.36 1.25
N PRO A 257 16.50 14.50 2.43
CA PRO A 257 17.25 15.70 2.79
C PRO A 257 18.58 15.80 2.03
N ALA A 258 18.91 17.01 1.57
CA ALA A 258 20.20 17.34 0.98
C ALA A 258 21.35 17.20 2.00
N GLY A 259 22.54 16.83 1.52
CA GLY A 259 23.77 16.81 2.33
C GLY A 259 23.84 15.77 3.47
N LYS A 260 22.84 14.92 3.66
CA LYS A 260 22.80 13.92 4.75
C LYS A 260 23.14 12.51 4.27
N THR A 261 23.68 11.70 5.19
CA THR A 261 23.95 10.27 5.03
C THR A 261 23.39 9.49 6.22
N GLY A 262 23.43 8.15 6.15
CA GLY A 262 22.83 7.27 7.16
C GLY A 262 21.34 7.09 6.95
N LYS A 263 20.56 6.91 8.03
CA LYS A 263 19.10 6.86 7.96
C LYS A 263 18.57 8.29 7.75
N VAL A 264 18.01 8.56 6.58
CA VAL A 264 17.60 9.91 6.17
C VAL A 264 16.08 10.11 6.15
N LEU A 265 15.30 9.04 6.20
CA LEU A 265 13.84 9.08 6.25
C LEU A 265 13.32 7.88 7.04
N THR A 266 12.31 8.11 7.88
CA THR A 266 11.55 7.07 8.57
C THR A 266 10.05 7.32 8.45
N TRP A 267 9.32 6.34 7.95
CA TRP A 267 7.85 6.27 7.95
C TRP A 267 7.38 5.09 8.79
N THR A 268 6.32 5.24 9.58
CA THR A 268 5.53 4.13 10.10
C THR A 268 4.21 4.08 9.34
N VAL A 269 3.95 2.96 8.66
CA VAL A 269 2.73 2.72 7.88
C VAL A 269 1.90 1.65 8.58
N GLU A 270 0.75 2.04 9.13
CA GLU A 270 -0.17 1.19 9.89
C GLU A 270 -1.51 1.06 9.15
N PRO A 271 -1.69 0.03 8.31
CA PRO A 271 -3.00 -0.34 7.78
C PRO A 271 -3.87 -0.93 8.90
N HIS A 272 -5.14 -0.54 8.96
CA HIS A 272 -6.09 -1.08 9.93
C HIS A 272 -6.53 -2.49 9.54
N ALA A 273 -6.25 -3.49 10.35
CA ALA A 273 -6.73 -4.85 10.12
C ALA A 273 -8.07 -5.07 10.86
N VAL A 274 -9.14 -5.39 10.12
CA VAL A 274 -10.47 -5.61 10.71
C VAL A 274 -10.48 -6.95 11.47
N GLU A 275 -10.91 -6.91 12.72
CA GLU A 275 -10.94 -8.11 13.56
C GLU A 275 -11.87 -9.19 13.01
N GLY A 276 -11.33 -10.40 12.86
CA GLY A 276 -12.08 -11.53 12.34
C GLY A 276 -12.43 -11.44 10.85
N TRP A 277 -11.83 -10.52 10.08
CA TRP A 277 -12.15 -10.37 8.65
C TRP A 277 -11.90 -11.65 7.86
N ILE A 278 -12.90 -12.10 7.10
CA ILE A 278 -12.85 -13.25 6.20
C ILE A 278 -13.16 -12.73 4.80
N ARG A 279 -12.31 -13.08 3.82
CA ARG A 279 -12.57 -12.73 2.42
C ARG A 279 -13.84 -13.44 1.94
N GLU A 280 -14.73 -12.70 1.27
CA GLU A 280 -15.86 -13.31 0.58
C GLU A 280 -15.39 -14.37 -0.44
N PRO A 281 -16.12 -15.48 -0.61
CA PRO A 281 -15.82 -16.49 -1.61
C PRO A 281 -15.66 -15.89 -3.00
N ASN A 282 -14.55 -16.20 -3.68
CA ASN A 282 -14.37 -15.84 -5.08
C ASN A 282 -14.86 -17.00 -5.94
N ILE A 283 -15.99 -16.80 -6.63
CA ILE A 283 -16.58 -17.82 -7.48
C ILE A 283 -16.10 -17.60 -8.92
N GLY A 284 -15.14 -18.40 -9.34
CA GLY A 284 -14.66 -18.44 -10.72
C GLY A 284 -15.61 -19.23 -11.60
N PHE A 285 -16.18 -18.56 -12.61
CA PHE A 285 -17.02 -19.16 -13.65
C PHE A 285 -16.79 -18.46 -15.00
N SER A 286 -17.26 -19.06 -16.09
CA SER A 286 -17.24 -18.41 -17.42
C SER A 286 -18.06 -17.13 -17.43
N GLN A 287 -17.40 -15.97 -17.56
CA GLN A 287 -18.07 -14.66 -17.66
C GLN A 287 -18.85 -14.46 -18.96
N VAL A 288 -18.64 -15.31 -19.97
CA VAL A 288 -19.43 -15.33 -21.22
C VAL A 288 -20.67 -16.21 -21.07
N GLY A 289 -20.59 -17.25 -20.23
CA GLY A 289 -21.62 -18.26 -20.05
C GLY A 289 -21.23 -19.63 -20.60
N TYR A 290 -22.23 -20.49 -20.80
CA TYR A 290 -22.07 -21.89 -21.19
C TYR A 290 -23.10 -22.28 -22.24
N LEU A 291 -22.73 -23.16 -23.18
CA LEU A 291 -23.73 -23.78 -24.04
C LEU A 291 -24.63 -24.73 -23.22
N PRO A 292 -25.91 -24.90 -23.58
CA PRO A 292 -26.84 -25.72 -22.78
C PRO A 292 -26.31 -27.14 -22.49
N ARG A 293 -25.69 -27.78 -23.49
CA ARG A 293 -25.16 -29.16 -23.41
C ARG A 293 -23.70 -29.24 -22.91
N GLN A 294 -23.03 -28.11 -22.70
CA GLN A 294 -21.65 -28.10 -22.20
C GLN A 294 -21.62 -28.43 -20.70
N GLN A 295 -20.58 -29.14 -20.27
CA GLN A 295 -20.25 -29.30 -18.85
C GLN A 295 -19.97 -27.92 -18.25
N LYS A 296 -20.54 -27.66 -17.06
CA LYS A 296 -20.44 -26.39 -16.36
C LYS A 296 -19.64 -26.63 -15.09
N THR A 297 -18.52 -25.93 -14.95
CA THR A 297 -17.63 -26.06 -13.80
C THR A 297 -17.40 -24.67 -13.23
N ALA A 298 -17.65 -24.53 -11.93
CA ALA A 298 -17.27 -23.36 -11.16
C ALA A 298 -16.18 -23.75 -10.16
N VAL A 299 -15.30 -22.81 -9.84
CA VAL A 299 -14.28 -22.96 -8.79
C VAL A 299 -14.60 -21.96 -7.70
N ILE A 300 -14.82 -22.42 -6.47
CA ILE A 300 -15.09 -21.56 -5.32
C ILE A 300 -13.82 -21.47 -4.49
N GLU A 301 -13.18 -20.31 -4.48
CA GLU A 301 -11.98 -20.05 -3.69
C GLU A 301 -12.34 -19.30 -2.40
N LEU A 302 -12.13 -19.97 -1.27
CA LEU A 302 -12.42 -19.45 0.07
C LEU A 302 -11.18 -18.84 0.73
N ASP A 303 -11.40 -17.99 1.74
CA ASP A 303 -10.33 -17.61 2.65
C ASP A 303 -9.79 -18.85 3.40
N LYS A 304 -8.50 -18.88 3.71
CA LYS A 304 -7.85 -19.95 4.49
C LYS A 304 -8.54 -20.19 5.84
N LYS A 305 -9.15 -19.16 6.44
CA LYS A 305 -9.82 -19.23 7.74
C LYS A 305 -11.33 -19.45 7.61
N ASP A 306 -11.87 -19.49 6.40
CA ASP A 306 -13.28 -19.72 6.17
C ASP A 306 -13.63 -21.22 6.32
N LYS A 307 -14.92 -21.51 6.49
CA LYS A 307 -15.44 -22.86 6.58
C LYS A 307 -16.21 -23.19 5.30
N PRO A 308 -15.79 -24.21 4.53
CA PRO A 308 -16.54 -24.67 3.37
C PRO A 308 -17.98 -25.02 3.75
N LEU A 309 -18.93 -24.52 2.97
CA LEU A 309 -20.33 -24.93 3.06
C LEU A 309 -20.52 -26.29 2.36
N GLU A 310 -21.51 -27.06 2.82
CA GLU A 310 -21.82 -28.38 2.25
C GLU A 310 -22.46 -28.30 0.87
N THR A 311 -23.14 -27.18 0.57
CA THR A 311 -23.90 -26.97 -0.66
C THR A 311 -23.59 -25.62 -1.30
N ALA A 312 -23.84 -25.52 -2.61
CA ALA A 312 -23.75 -24.30 -3.38
C ALA A 312 -24.95 -24.20 -4.32
N SER A 313 -25.62 -23.05 -4.32
CA SER A 313 -26.84 -22.84 -5.11
C SER A 313 -26.59 -21.99 -6.35
N ILE A 314 -27.40 -22.20 -7.39
CA ILE A 314 -27.46 -21.33 -8.57
C ILE A 314 -28.76 -20.54 -8.50
N TYR A 315 -28.64 -19.23 -8.64
CA TYR A 315 -29.77 -18.31 -8.70
C TYR A 315 -29.98 -17.80 -10.13
N LYS A 316 -31.24 -17.71 -10.54
CA LYS A 316 -31.67 -17.03 -11.75
C LYS A 316 -32.18 -15.63 -11.37
N ILE A 317 -31.70 -14.63 -12.08
CA ILE A 317 -32.28 -13.28 -12.04
C ILE A 317 -33.49 -13.25 -12.97
N GLU A 318 -34.67 -13.00 -12.42
CA GLU A 318 -35.92 -12.91 -13.15
C GLU A 318 -36.09 -11.57 -13.87
N ASN A 319 -37.06 -11.48 -14.78
CA ASN A 319 -37.31 -10.27 -15.57
C ASN A 319 -37.66 -9.02 -14.72
N ASN A 320 -38.08 -9.22 -13.47
CA ASN A 320 -38.37 -8.15 -12.51
C ASN A 320 -37.16 -7.79 -11.63
N GLY A 321 -36.01 -8.44 -11.82
CA GLY A 321 -34.80 -8.27 -11.02
C GLY A 321 -34.73 -9.11 -9.75
N ASN A 322 -35.77 -9.90 -9.43
CA ASN A 322 -35.75 -10.79 -8.27
C ASN A 322 -34.89 -12.03 -8.54
N GLU A 323 -34.30 -12.57 -7.48
CA GLU A 323 -33.50 -13.78 -7.52
C GLU A 323 -34.37 -15.00 -7.16
N THR A 324 -34.21 -16.11 -7.88
CA THR A 324 -34.87 -17.39 -7.56
C THR A 324 -33.86 -18.52 -7.67
N GLU A 325 -33.78 -19.36 -6.64
CA GLU A 325 -32.92 -20.55 -6.65
C GLU A 325 -33.42 -21.56 -7.69
N VAL A 326 -32.53 -22.03 -8.57
CA VAL A 326 -32.84 -22.97 -9.66
C VAL A 326 -32.06 -24.28 -9.57
N PHE A 327 -31.05 -24.36 -8.70
CA PHE A 327 -30.23 -25.55 -8.46
C PHE A 327 -29.52 -25.42 -7.10
N SER A 328 -29.32 -26.53 -6.39
CA SER A 328 -28.58 -26.64 -5.11
C SER A 328 -27.89 -27.99 -4.99
#